data_AF-A0A1C3N5G9-F1
#
_entry.id   AF-A0A1C3N5G9-F1
#
_cell.length_a   1.000
_cell.length_b   1.000
_cell.length_c   1.000
_cell.angle_alpha   90.00
_cell.angle_beta   90.00
_cell.angle_gamma   90.00
#
_symmetry.space_group_name_H-M   'P 1'
#
loop_
_entity.id
_entity.type
_entity.pdbx_description
1 polymer ?
#
loop_
_entity_poly.entity_id
_entity_poly.type
_entity_poly.pdbx_seq_one_letter_code
_entity_poly.pdbx_strand_id
1 'polypeptide(L)'
;MTGVGGVGGGHLWLDPGRARRAGADLALAGEAVTARRARIGGDIAAASAQRPWGRDDIGAAFERAYRDAEETVLRAWEGVGRCLTGLGADVVRSVDATVQADAAAGARLDGARVAGPDGLAGLTGSRFEGPAGSGLGPR
;
A
#
# COMPACT_ATOMS: atom_id res chain seq x y z
N MET A 1 23.99 -24.11 -5.12
CA MET A 1 24.11 -23.84 -6.56
C MET A 1 22.84 -24.32 -7.23
N THR A 2 22.34 -23.55 -8.21
CA THR A 2 21.08 -23.63 -8.98
C THR A 2 19.85 -22.96 -8.32
N GLY A 3 19.16 -21.99 -8.94
CA GLY A 3 19.29 -21.42 -10.28
C GLY A 3 18.92 -19.94 -10.30
N VAL A 4 19.79 -19.15 -10.95
CA VAL A 4 19.44 -17.85 -11.52
C VAL A 4 18.78 -18.19 -12.86
N GLY A 5 17.48 -17.93 -12.97
CA GLY A 5 16.70 -18.21 -14.17
C GLY A 5 15.90 -16.99 -14.60
N GLY A 6 16.29 -16.43 -15.76
CA GLY A 6 15.37 -15.76 -16.67
C GLY A 6 15.19 -14.26 -16.51
N VAL A 7 15.98 -13.48 -17.27
CA VAL A 7 15.56 -12.16 -17.75
C VAL A 7 14.66 -12.41 -18.97
N GLY A 8 13.35 -12.52 -18.74
CA GLY A 8 12.35 -12.67 -19.79
C GLY A 8 10.98 -12.25 -19.29
N GLY A 9 10.49 -11.09 -19.72
CA GLY A 9 9.10 -10.61 -19.54
C GLY A 9 8.48 -10.89 -18.17
N GLY A 10 9.21 -10.62 -17.10
CA GLY A 10 9.00 -11.25 -15.80
C GLY A 10 7.70 -10.85 -15.10
N HIS A 11 6.76 -11.77 -15.00
CA HIS A 11 5.71 -11.69 -13.98
C HIS A 11 6.37 -11.88 -12.61
N LEU A 12 6.51 -10.79 -11.86
CA LEU A 12 6.96 -10.83 -10.47
C LEU A 12 5.86 -11.45 -9.62
N TRP A 13 6.01 -12.73 -9.25
CA TRP A 13 5.09 -13.37 -8.33
C TRP A 13 5.41 -12.91 -6.90
N LEU A 14 4.63 -11.95 -6.42
CA LEU A 14 4.70 -11.40 -5.07
C LEU A 14 3.81 -12.24 -4.15
N ASP A 15 4.38 -12.86 -3.12
CA ASP A 15 3.59 -13.46 -2.02
C ASP A 15 2.91 -12.32 -1.24
N PRO A 16 1.56 -12.18 -1.30
CA PRO A 16 0.86 -11.06 -0.64
C PRO A 16 0.97 -11.13 0.88
N GLY A 17 1.03 -12.34 1.45
CA GLY A 17 1.20 -12.53 2.89
C GLY A 17 2.58 -12.07 3.36
N ARG A 18 3.63 -12.39 2.60
CA ARG A 18 4.99 -11.92 2.88
C ARG A 18 5.10 -10.41 2.73
N ALA A 19 4.47 -9.83 1.70
CA ALA A 19 4.51 -8.39 1.45
C ALA A 19 3.77 -7.59 2.55
N ARG A 20 2.61 -8.07 3.02
CA ARG A 20 1.90 -7.48 4.15
C ARG A 20 2.73 -7.50 5.43
N ARG A 21 3.34 -8.64 5.76
CA ARG A 21 4.22 -8.74 6.94
C ARG A 21 5.40 -7.77 6.85
N ALA A 22 6.08 -7.73 5.71
CA ALA A 22 7.18 -6.80 5.50
C ALA A 22 6.76 -5.32 5.63
N GLY A 23 5.58 -4.95 5.11
CA GLY A 23 5.02 -3.61 5.28
C GLY A 23 4.69 -3.28 6.74
N ALA A 24 4.11 -4.23 7.49
CA ALA A 24 3.84 -4.08 8.91
C ALA A 24 5.13 -3.95 9.74
N ASP A 25 6.13 -4.80 9.47
CA ASP A 25 7.43 -4.75 10.14
C ASP A 25 8.13 -3.40 9.91
N LEU A 26 8.01 -2.86 8.68
CA LEU A 26 8.54 -1.54 8.36
C LEU A 26 7.83 -0.42 9.13
N ALA A 27 6.51 -0.52 9.27
CA ALA A 27 5.74 0.45 10.03
C ALA A 27 6.15 0.45 11.52
N LEU A 28 6.30 -0.74 12.10
CA LEU A 28 6.79 -0.93 13.48
C LEU A 28 8.22 -0.41 13.64
N ALA A 29 9.10 -0.59 12.65
CA ALA A 29 10.43 -0.01 12.66
C ALA A 29 10.38 1.53 12.68
N GLY A 30 9.49 2.14 11.89
CA GLY A 30 9.27 3.59 11.92
C GLY A 30 8.77 4.11 13.26
N GLU A 31 7.87 3.38 13.92
CA GLU A 31 7.41 3.68 15.28
C GLU A 31 8.56 3.58 16.30
N ALA A 32 9.37 2.52 16.22
CA ALA A 32 10.52 2.33 17.09
C ALA A 32 11.56 3.45 16.92
N VAL A 33 11.83 3.86 15.68
CA VAL A 33 12.71 4.99 15.35
C VAL A 33 12.17 6.29 15.93
N THR A 34 10.87 6.55 15.79
CA THR A 34 10.19 7.73 16.33
C THR A 34 10.25 7.75 17.87
N ALA A 35 9.97 6.62 18.52
CA ALA A 35 10.05 6.48 19.97
C ALA A 35 11.49 6.66 20.49
N ARG A 36 12.49 6.20 19.72
CA ARG A 36 13.91 6.39 20.06
C ARG A 36 14.33 7.85 19.90
N ARG A 37 13.87 8.55 18.86
CA ARG A 37 14.03 10.00 18.73
C ARG A 37 13.43 10.68 19.95
N ALA A 38 12.17 10.41 20.29
CA ALA A 38 11.48 11.09 21.38
C ALA A 38 12.23 11.00 22.72
N ARG A 39 12.84 9.83 23.00
CA ARG A 39 13.71 9.66 24.18
C ARG A 39 15.09 10.29 24.02
N ILE A 40 15.96 9.75 23.16
CA ILE A 40 17.35 10.22 23.07
C ILE A 40 17.39 11.67 22.61
N GLY A 41 16.66 12.00 21.54
CA GLY A 41 16.64 13.36 21.02
C GLY A 41 16.09 14.36 22.03
N GLY A 42 15.15 13.94 22.88
CA GLY A 42 14.69 14.73 24.03
C GLY A 42 15.80 14.95 25.06
N ASP A 43 16.53 13.90 25.42
CA ASP A 43 17.67 13.98 26.35
C ASP A 43 18.78 14.90 25.81
N ILE A 44 19.10 14.80 24.51
CA ILE A 44 20.05 15.68 23.82
C ILE A 44 19.57 17.13 23.92
N ALA A 45 18.33 17.42 23.49
CA ALA A 45 17.79 18.78 23.52
C ALA A 45 17.79 19.37 24.94
N ALA A 46 17.47 18.57 25.95
CA ALA A 46 17.50 18.97 27.36
C ALA A 46 18.92 19.21 27.89
N ALA A 47 19.91 18.40 27.48
CA ALA A 47 21.30 18.61 27.82
C ALA A 47 21.85 19.88 27.15
N SER A 48 21.56 20.06 25.86
CA SER A 48 21.98 21.24 25.09
C SER A 48 21.40 22.53 25.67
N ALA A 49 20.15 22.52 26.16
CA ALA A 49 19.53 23.67 26.83
C ALA A 49 20.31 24.19 28.05
N GLN A 50 21.11 23.34 28.69
CA GLN A 50 21.96 23.73 29.82
C GLN A 50 23.26 24.41 29.40
N ARG A 51 23.56 24.46 28.09
CA ARG A 51 24.80 25.02 27.51
C ARG A 51 26.04 24.47 28.21
N PRO A 52 26.38 23.19 28.00
CA PRO A 52 27.47 22.52 28.72
C PRO A 52 28.86 23.05 28.35
N TRP A 53 28.98 23.81 27.26
CA TRP A 53 30.18 24.55 26.88
C TRP A 53 30.22 25.93 27.54
N GLY A 54 31.42 26.50 27.69
CA GLY A 54 31.64 27.78 28.34
C GLY A 54 30.82 28.94 27.76
N ARG A 55 30.72 30.04 28.52
CA ARG A 55 30.05 31.28 28.07
C ARG A 55 31.03 32.28 27.42
N ASP A 56 32.27 31.87 27.21
CA ASP A 56 33.28 32.65 26.51
C ASP A 56 33.02 32.67 24.99
N ASP A 57 33.82 33.42 24.25
CA ASP A 57 33.66 33.58 22.80
C ASP A 57 33.80 32.24 22.05
N ILE A 58 34.65 31.35 22.57
CA ILE A 58 34.83 29.98 22.03
C ILE A 58 33.56 29.17 22.23
N GLY A 59 33.00 29.14 23.44
CA GLY A 59 31.75 28.45 23.72
C GLY A 59 30.55 29.07 23.02
N ALA A 60 30.52 30.38 22.81
CA ALA A 60 29.50 31.04 21.98
C ALA A 60 29.59 30.65 20.50
N ALA A 61 30.81 30.48 19.96
CA ALA A 61 31.00 29.98 18.60
C ALA A 61 30.59 28.51 18.47
N PHE A 62 30.95 27.68 19.47
CA PHE A 62 30.55 26.28 19.53
C PHE A 62 29.03 26.13 19.61
N GLU A 63 28.36 26.90 20.48
CA GLU A 63 26.88 26.93 20.59
C GLU A 63 26.24 27.06 19.22
N ARG A 64 26.64 28.07 18.44
CA ARG A 64 26.02 28.37 17.15
C ARG A 64 26.12 27.19 16.19
N ALA A 65 27.34 26.68 16.00
CA ALA A 65 27.57 25.55 15.10
C ALA A 65 26.88 24.27 15.59
N TYR A 66 26.88 24.03 16.90
CA TYR A 66 26.24 22.86 17.48
C TYR A 66 24.72 22.92 17.34
N ARG A 67 24.09 24.07 17.58
CA ARG A 67 22.63 24.22 17.49
C ARG A 67 22.09 23.99 16.10
N ASP A 68 22.75 24.53 15.08
CA ASP A 68 22.36 24.31 13.69
C ASP A 68 22.43 22.82 13.31
N ALA A 69 23.49 22.13 13.75
CA ALA A 69 23.66 20.70 13.52
C ALA A 69 22.65 19.86 14.31
N GLU A 70 22.42 20.19 15.58
CA GLU A 70 21.46 19.52 16.46
C GLU A 70 20.05 19.60 15.87
N GLU A 71 19.59 20.78 15.49
CA GLU A 71 18.27 20.96 14.88
C GLU A 71 18.12 20.11 13.61
N THR A 72 19.13 20.16 12.73
CA THR A 72 19.14 19.42 11.47
C THR A 72 19.02 17.91 11.71
N VAL A 73 19.83 17.36 12.62
CA VAL A 73 19.83 15.92 12.93
C VAL A 73 18.52 15.50 13.60
N LEU A 74 18.05 16.25 14.59
CA LEU A 74 16.82 15.91 15.31
C LEU A 74 15.59 15.95 14.40
N ARG A 75 15.54 16.91 13.47
CA ARG A 75 14.48 17.02 12.47
C ARG A 75 14.56 15.89 11.43
N ALA A 76 15.76 15.59 10.93
CA ALA A 76 15.96 14.50 9.97
C ALA A 76 15.55 13.16 10.57
N TRP A 77 15.93 12.89 11.83
CA TRP A 77 15.56 11.67 12.54
C TRP A 77 14.03 11.52 12.66
N GLU A 78 13.33 12.58 13.06
CA GLU A 78 11.86 12.58 13.08
C GLU A 78 11.25 12.31 11.69
N GLY A 79 11.85 12.87 10.64
CA GLY A 79 11.46 12.60 9.25
C GLY A 79 11.59 11.13 8.86
N VAL A 80 12.71 10.48 9.23
CA VAL A 80 12.95 9.06 8.92
C VAL A 80 11.89 8.17 9.57
N GLY A 81 11.59 8.36 10.86
CA GLY A 81 10.56 7.57 11.55
C GLY A 81 9.20 7.65 10.86
N ARG A 82 8.74 8.88 10.56
CA ARG A 82 7.48 9.10 9.83
C ARG A 82 7.48 8.49 8.44
N CYS A 83 8.58 8.59 7.71
CA CYS A 83 8.70 8.03 6.36
C CYS A 83 8.56 6.50 6.38
N LEU A 84 9.24 5.82 7.30
CA LEU A 84 9.16 4.37 7.44
C LEU A 84 7.75 3.91 7.81
N THR A 85 7.10 4.59 8.76
CA THR A 85 5.70 4.30 9.13
C THR A 85 4.75 4.49 7.94
N GLY A 86 4.89 5.60 7.21
CA GLY A 86 4.09 5.87 6.02
C GLY A 86 4.29 4.83 4.92
N LEU A 87 5.55 4.52 4.57
CA LEU A 87 5.88 3.54 3.53
C LEU A 87 5.35 2.15 3.87
N GLY A 88 5.46 1.73 5.14
CA GLY A 88 4.92 0.45 5.60
C GLY A 88 3.40 0.36 5.38
N ALA A 89 2.67 1.41 5.74
CA ALA A 89 1.22 1.48 5.52
C ALA A 89 0.85 1.52 4.03
N ASP A 90 1.60 2.25 3.21
CA ASP A 90 1.38 2.33 1.76
C ASP A 90 1.60 0.98 1.06
N VAL A 91 2.64 0.24 1.46
CA VAL A 91 2.91 -1.10 0.94
C VAL A 91 1.74 -2.04 1.23
N VAL A 92 1.25 -2.08 2.48
CA VAL A 92 0.11 -2.93 2.86
C VAL A 92 -1.14 -2.58 2.05
N ARG A 93 -1.47 -1.28 1.94
CA ARG A 93 -2.61 -0.81 1.14
C ARG A 93 -2.51 -1.21 -0.32
N SER A 94 -1.33 -1.07 -0.91
CA SER A 94 -1.09 -1.41 -2.31
C SER A 94 -1.26 -2.91 -2.58
N VAL A 95 -0.73 -3.75 -1.69
CA VAL A 95 -0.89 -5.22 -1.77
C VAL A 95 -2.36 -5.60 -1.65
N ASP A 96 -3.09 -5.01 -0.70
CA ASP A 96 -4.52 -5.27 -0.53
C ASP A 96 -5.33 -4.87 -1.77
N ALA A 97 -5.08 -3.68 -2.31
CA ALA A 97 -5.74 -3.22 -3.54
C ALA A 97 -5.47 -4.17 -4.72
N THR A 98 -4.23 -4.66 -4.84
CA THR A 98 -3.83 -5.59 -5.91
C THR A 98 -4.53 -6.93 -5.77
N VAL A 99 -4.57 -7.51 -4.56
CA VAL A 99 -5.27 -8.77 -4.29
C VAL A 99 -6.76 -8.66 -4.57
N GLN A 100 -7.40 -7.56 -4.18
CA GLN A 100 -8.81 -7.32 -4.46
C GLN A 100 -9.10 -7.18 -5.96
N ALA A 101 -8.23 -6.47 -6.68
CA ALA A 101 -8.34 -6.32 -8.13
C ALA A 101 -8.23 -7.67 -8.85
N ASP A 102 -7.28 -8.52 -8.44
CA ASP A 102 -7.07 -9.85 -9.01
C ASP A 102 -8.27 -10.79 -8.73
N ALA A 103 -8.77 -10.81 -7.50
CA ALA A 103 -9.97 -11.57 -7.14
C ALA A 103 -11.21 -11.13 -7.95
N ALA A 104 -11.40 -9.82 -8.14
CA ALA A 104 -12.49 -9.28 -8.94
C ALA A 104 -12.36 -9.63 -10.43
N ALA A 105 -11.13 -9.63 -10.97
CA ALA A 105 -10.86 -10.05 -12.34
C ALA A 105 -11.13 -11.56 -12.52
N GLY A 106 -10.69 -12.40 -11.58
CA GLY A 106 -10.95 -13.84 -11.59
C GLY A 106 -12.44 -14.16 -11.60
N ALA A 107 -13.22 -13.54 -10.71
CA ALA A 107 -14.68 -13.73 -10.66
C ALA A 107 -15.39 -13.35 -11.97
N ARG A 108 -14.92 -12.32 -12.67
CA ARG A 108 -15.46 -11.93 -13.99
C ARG A 108 -15.13 -12.95 -15.07
N LEU A 109 -13.91 -13.48 -15.07
CA LEU A 109 -13.49 -14.51 -16.02
C LEU A 109 -14.27 -15.82 -15.80
N ASP A 110 -14.49 -16.22 -14.54
CA ASP A 110 -15.30 -17.38 -14.20
C ASP A 110 -16.76 -17.19 -14.64
N GLY A 111 -17.35 -16.01 -14.40
CA GLY A 111 -18.69 -15.66 -14.86
C GLY A 111 -18.82 -15.66 -16.39
N ALA A 112 -17.84 -15.10 -17.11
CA ALA A 112 -17.80 -15.11 -18.58
C ALA A 112 -17.62 -16.52 -19.15
N ARG A 113 -16.86 -17.38 -18.48
CA ARG A 113 -16.71 -18.80 -18.83
C ARG A 113 -18.02 -19.57 -18.67
N VAL A 114 -18.77 -19.30 -17.58
CA VAL A 114 -20.09 -19.88 -17.34
C VAL A 114 -21.12 -19.37 -18.36
N ALA A 115 -20.94 -18.15 -18.90
CA ALA A 115 -21.79 -17.56 -19.94
C ALA A 115 -21.35 -17.87 -21.39
N GLY A 116 -20.38 -18.78 -21.59
CA GLY A 116 -19.91 -19.23 -22.92
C GLY A 116 -20.98 -19.95 -23.77
N PRO A 117 -20.69 -20.27 -25.05
CA PRO A 117 -21.61 -20.25 -26.20
C PRO A 117 -22.88 -21.14 -26.15
N ASP A 118 -23.00 -22.05 -25.19
CA ASP A 118 -24.17 -22.92 -25.05
C ASP A 118 -25.37 -22.22 -24.38
N GLY A 119 -25.16 -21.07 -23.75
CA GLY A 119 -26.23 -20.30 -23.08
C GLY A 119 -27.19 -19.56 -24.03
N LEU A 120 -26.87 -19.46 -25.32
CA LEU A 120 -27.71 -18.76 -26.31
C LEU A 120 -28.69 -19.68 -27.06
N ALA A 121 -28.68 -20.99 -26.82
CA ALA A 121 -29.61 -21.93 -27.46
C ALA A 121 -31.00 -22.00 -26.79
N GLY A 122 -31.19 -21.38 -25.61
CA GLY A 122 -32.42 -21.50 -24.82
C GLY A 122 -33.50 -20.44 -25.05
N LEU A 123 -33.25 -19.39 -25.84
CA LEU A 123 -34.13 -18.21 -25.91
C LEU A 123 -34.89 -18.00 -27.24
N THR A 124 -34.85 -18.95 -28.18
CA THR A 124 -35.59 -18.87 -29.46
C THR A 124 -36.80 -19.82 -29.54
N GLY A 125 -37.46 -20.06 -28.41
CA GLY A 125 -38.60 -20.98 -28.29
C GLY A 125 -39.91 -20.38 -27.78
N SER A 126 -40.18 -19.07 -27.96
CA SER A 126 -41.52 -18.53 -27.68
C SER A 126 -42.35 -18.51 -28.96
N ARG A 127 -43.05 -19.63 -29.16
CA ARG A 127 -44.13 -19.84 -30.13
C ARG A 127 -45.23 -18.79 -29.90
N PHE A 128 -45.41 -17.89 -30.86
CA PHE A 128 -46.57 -17.00 -30.94
C PHE A 128 -47.78 -17.83 -31.38
N GLU A 129 -48.59 -18.30 -30.41
CA GLU A 129 -49.93 -18.82 -30.69
C GLU A 129 -50.88 -17.62 -30.89
N GLY A 130 -51.26 -17.37 -32.14
CA GLY A 130 -52.33 -16.44 -32.48
C GLY A 130 -53.69 -17.11 -32.27
N PRO A 131 -54.71 -16.39 -31.75
CA PRO A 131 -56.02 -16.96 -31.50
C PRO A 131 -56.81 -17.17 -32.79
N ALA A 132 -57.45 -18.34 -32.90
CA ALA A 132 -58.38 -18.70 -33.95
C ALA A 132 -59.63 -17.80 -33.91
N GLY A 133 -59.84 -16.99 -34.95
CA GLY A 133 -61.07 -16.25 -35.21
C GLY A 133 -61.85 -16.89 -36.36
N SER A 134 -62.85 -17.70 -36.03
CA SER A 134 -63.80 -18.27 -36.98
C SER A 134 -64.81 -17.23 -37.45
N GLY A 135 -64.87 -17.08 -38.79
CA GLY A 135 -66.03 -16.86 -39.67
C GLY A 135 -67.20 -15.97 -39.26
N LEU A 136 -67.55 -15.02 -40.13
CA LEU A 136 -68.87 -14.99 -40.78
C LEU A 136 -68.86 -14.06 -42.01
N GLY A 137 -69.17 -14.62 -43.19
CA GLY A 137 -69.61 -13.90 -44.39
C GLY A 137 -71.13 -14.08 -44.60
N PRO A 138 -71.76 -13.35 -45.53
CA PRO A 138 -72.95 -12.56 -45.17
C PRO A 138 -74.31 -13.10 -45.64
N ARG A 139 -75.33 -12.50 -45.01
CA ARG A 139 -76.78 -12.43 -45.30
C ARG A 139 -77.69 -13.46 -44.64
#